data_AF-A0A428W3U1-F1
#
_entry.id   AF-A0A428W3U1-F1
#
_cell.length_a   1.000
_cell.length_b   1.000
_cell.length_c   1.000
_cell.angle_alpha   90.00
_cell.angle_beta   90.00
_cell.angle_gamma   90.00
#
_symmetry.space_group_name_H-M   'P 1'
#
loop_
_entity.id
_entity.type
_entity.pdbx_description
1 polymer ?
#
loop_
_entity_poly.entity_id
_entity_poly.type
_entity_poly.pdbx_seq_one_letter_code
_entity_poly.pdbx_strand_id
1 'polypeptide(L)'
;MGTGPGTGPGTGTAVGPPPCDGTPVGEHGACLAHLTDADRAAYLASLAPGADVDHRGTPFTQELLTALLTALRDPAIRRPRIGTARFDGARFAGGADFGGACFTGDAWFSGARFAGDMSLSGAEFAADAWFQGVRFAGTAGFGAAQFRGSAWFHDTRFGGDGWFGSSRFHGACWFTGARFRGRARFGAARFAGDARFNDTRFQGDAYFTVTRFSGAAGFDGTEFRGSAGFGGAQFSGQTLFHGARFAGNARFDMARFDEAPVLGPLTCADTLVLSGAVFAAPVVVEAAVTKAVCVRTRWSSTATLRLRYAGVDLTDAVLEYPLTVAAAPAPFTAPEGGTVPEAELPDGDPAVRILSLTGADAAHLTLNDVDLTACRFSGTLHLDQLRLEGRCVFGRSPAGRTGILPRRWARRSTLVEEHHWRAGRESGRRPGRPHGWEPPPDGTRPPEPAALAVLYRQLRKSLEDGKNEPDAADFYYGEMEMRRHDPTRASAERRLLTTYWALSGYGLRASRAVCWLLGAISVTVLTLMLWGIPAAVPEPGQAAGPDRESAQPAAEPAAPDGPLAERLTTERWERSVRVAINSVVFRSAEAELTTAGVYIEMASRLTEPLLLGLAVLAVRGRVKR
;
A
#
# COMPACT_ATOMS: atom_id res chain seq x y z
N MET A 1 52.00 40.55 63.96
CA MET A 1 53.39 40.04 63.83
C MET A 1 53.32 38.55 63.60
N GLY A 2 54.00 38.04 62.57
CA GLY A 2 54.01 36.60 62.25
C GLY A 2 54.02 36.34 60.75
N THR A 3 55.16 36.61 60.12
CA THR A 3 55.49 36.32 58.71
C THR A 3 55.67 34.81 58.49
N GLY A 4 54.95 34.23 57.53
CA GLY A 4 55.20 32.87 57.02
C GLY A 4 55.93 32.92 55.67
N PRO A 5 56.92 32.04 55.39
CA PRO A 5 57.73 32.11 54.19
C PRO A 5 57.27 31.15 53.07
N GLY A 6 57.46 31.59 51.82
CA GLY A 6 58.14 30.80 50.78
C GLY A 6 57.33 29.76 50.00
N THR A 7 56.70 30.21 48.91
CA THR A 7 56.29 29.36 47.77
C THR A 7 57.50 28.95 46.95
N GLY A 8 57.79 27.64 46.86
CA GLY A 8 58.63 27.06 45.81
C GLY A 8 57.78 26.57 44.63
N PRO A 9 58.19 26.74 43.37
CA PRO A 9 57.46 26.21 42.24
C PRO A 9 57.74 24.70 42.13
N GLY A 10 56.71 23.88 42.33
CA GLY A 10 56.75 22.47 41.99
C GLY A 10 57.01 22.30 40.50
N THR A 11 58.15 21.71 40.16
CA THR A 11 58.49 21.25 38.83
C THR A 11 57.41 20.29 38.35
N GLY A 12 56.60 20.73 37.38
CA GLY A 12 55.71 19.85 36.63
C GLY A 12 56.56 18.79 35.95
N THR A 13 56.52 17.57 36.48
CA THR A 13 56.96 16.38 35.74
C THR A 13 56.11 16.30 34.49
N ALA A 14 56.70 16.66 33.35
CA ALA A 14 56.14 16.39 32.04
C ALA A 14 55.88 14.88 31.98
N VAL A 15 54.60 14.50 31.98
CA VAL A 15 54.18 13.15 31.60
C VAL A 15 54.70 12.96 30.18
N GLY A 16 55.73 12.13 30.02
CA GLY A 16 56.24 11.76 28.70
C GLY A 16 55.10 11.23 27.82
N PRO A 17 55.23 11.29 26.48
CA PRO A 17 54.24 10.70 25.61
C PRO A 17 53.94 9.26 26.08
N PRO A 18 52.67 8.81 26.02
CA PRO A 18 52.30 7.49 26.48
C PRO A 18 53.19 6.42 25.82
N PRO A 19 53.52 5.33 26.53
CA PRO A 19 54.32 4.26 25.97
C PRO A 19 53.69 3.77 24.66
N CYS A 20 54.52 3.62 23.63
CA CYS A 20 54.07 3.16 22.33
C CYS A 20 53.84 1.65 22.37
N ASP A 21 52.61 1.21 22.12
CA ASP A 21 52.23 -0.21 22.04
C ASP A 21 52.66 -0.89 20.72
N GLY A 22 53.50 -0.21 19.93
CA GLY A 22 53.96 -0.67 18.62
C GLY A 22 54.91 -1.87 18.72
N THR A 23 54.68 -2.87 17.88
CA THR A 23 55.53 -4.06 17.80
C THR A 23 56.92 -3.68 17.25
N PRO A 24 58.01 -4.13 17.90
CA PRO A 24 59.36 -3.93 17.39
C PRO A 24 59.56 -4.56 16.01
N VAL A 25 60.37 -3.93 15.16
CA VAL A 25 60.60 -4.42 13.78
C VAL A 25 62.00 -5.02 13.63
N GLY A 26 62.08 -6.23 13.08
CA GLY A 26 63.36 -6.93 12.88
C GLY A 26 64.11 -7.19 14.18
N GLU A 27 65.42 -6.94 14.18
CA GLU A 27 66.27 -7.03 15.38
C GLU A 27 66.24 -5.74 16.23
N HIS A 28 65.53 -4.71 15.78
CA HIS A 28 65.48 -3.43 16.48
C HIS A 28 64.46 -3.49 17.63
N GLY A 29 64.86 -3.01 18.81
CA GLY A 29 64.01 -3.03 20.03
C GLY A 29 62.88 -2.00 20.07
N ALA A 30 62.57 -1.32 18.95
CA ALA A 30 61.54 -0.30 18.84
C ALA A 30 60.70 -0.49 17.58
N CYS A 31 59.47 0.03 17.58
CA CYS A 31 58.60 -0.02 16.41
C CYS A 31 59.07 0.93 15.31
N LEU A 32 58.58 0.72 14.07
CA LEU A 32 59.00 1.46 12.88
C LEU A 32 58.99 3.00 13.05
N ALA A 33 58.04 3.52 13.83
CA ALA A 33 57.89 4.96 14.08
C ALA A 33 58.93 5.55 15.05
N HIS A 34 59.47 4.72 15.95
CA HIS A 34 60.41 5.13 16.99
C HIS A 34 61.85 4.68 16.70
N LEU A 35 62.10 4.10 15.52
CA LEU A 35 63.45 3.87 15.02
C LEU A 35 64.18 5.19 14.74
N THR A 36 65.49 5.16 14.87
CA THR A 36 66.36 6.22 14.34
C THR A 36 66.23 6.29 12.82
N ASP A 37 66.55 7.44 12.22
CA ASP A 37 66.44 7.61 10.76
C ASP A 37 67.31 6.61 9.99
N ALA A 38 68.48 6.27 10.52
CA ALA A 38 69.41 5.30 9.93
C ALA A 38 68.85 3.86 10.00
N ASP A 39 68.38 3.44 11.18
CA ASP A 39 67.79 2.10 11.36
C ASP A 39 66.51 1.95 10.53
N ARG A 40 65.69 2.99 10.47
CA ARG A 40 64.48 3.02 9.65
C ARG A 40 64.80 2.89 8.16
N ALA A 41 65.80 3.60 7.66
CA ALA A 41 66.23 3.48 6.26
C ALA A 41 66.77 2.07 5.95
N ALA A 42 67.55 1.49 6.86
CA ALA A 42 68.08 0.13 6.73
C ALA A 42 66.96 -0.91 6.70
N TYR A 43 65.99 -0.83 7.62
CA TYR A 43 64.82 -1.69 7.64
C TYR A 43 64.02 -1.59 6.34
N LEU A 44 63.70 -0.37 5.88
CA LEU A 44 62.94 -0.16 4.64
C LEU A 44 63.68 -0.69 3.41
N ALA A 45 65.01 -0.53 3.33
CA ALA A 45 65.81 -1.07 2.23
C ALA A 45 65.90 -2.61 2.22
N SER A 46 65.64 -3.26 3.36
CA SER A 46 65.62 -4.72 3.45
C SER A 46 64.32 -5.35 2.92
N LEU A 47 63.26 -4.56 2.75
CA LEU A 47 61.97 -5.03 2.27
C LEU A 47 62.01 -5.27 0.76
N ALA A 48 61.39 -6.37 0.33
CA ALA A 48 61.19 -6.70 -1.08
C ALA A 48 59.68 -6.78 -1.40
N PRO A 49 59.27 -6.61 -2.67
CA PRO A 49 57.87 -6.75 -3.06
C PRO A 49 57.28 -8.12 -2.70
N GLY A 50 56.23 -8.13 -1.88
CA GLY A 50 55.60 -9.34 -1.34
C GLY A 50 56.17 -9.84 -0.02
N ALA A 51 57.07 -9.08 0.62
CA ALA A 51 57.51 -9.37 1.98
C ALA A 51 56.36 -9.23 2.98
N ASP A 52 56.43 -10.04 4.05
CA ASP A 52 55.53 -9.94 5.19
C ASP A 52 55.92 -8.75 6.07
N VAL A 53 54.93 -8.05 6.62
CA VAL A 53 55.13 -6.89 7.49
C VAL A 53 54.32 -7.02 8.78
N ASP A 54 54.96 -6.70 9.92
CA ASP A 54 54.31 -6.64 11.23
C ASP A 54 54.54 -5.26 11.87
N HIS A 55 53.47 -4.47 11.89
CA HIS A 55 53.43 -3.12 12.40
C HIS A 55 52.25 -2.91 13.35
N ARG A 56 51.85 -3.97 14.07
CA ARG A 56 50.79 -3.89 15.07
C ARG A 56 51.09 -2.81 16.11
N GLY A 57 50.07 -2.04 16.49
CA GLY A 57 50.16 -0.94 17.45
C GLY A 57 50.99 0.27 17.01
N THR A 58 51.61 0.24 15.83
CA THR A 58 52.56 1.27 15.39
C THR A 58 51.81 2.56 14.98
N PRO A 59 52.26 3.75 15.43
CA PRO A 59 51.75 5.02 14.93
C PRO A 59 52.38 5.36 13.57
N PHE A 60 51.56 5.67 12.57
CA PHE A 60 51.98 6.04 11.22
C PHE A 60 51.67 7.52 10.93
N THR A 61 52.68 8.24 10.45
CA THR A 61 52.49 9.47 9.67
C THR A 61 52.27 9.11 8.20
N GLN A 62 51.80 10.07 7.41
CA GLN A 62 51.58 9.87 5.98
C GLN A 62 52.89 9.58 5.23
N GLU A 63 53.97 10.27 5.61
CA GLU A 63 55.31 10.11 5.03
C GLU A 63 55.86 8.72 5.35
N LEU A 64 55.68 8.26 6.60
CA LEU A 64 56.16 6.95 7.03
C LEU A 64 55.46 5.82 6.27
N LEU A 65 54.13 5.93 6.10
CA LEU A 65 53.38 4.95 5.31
C LEU A 65 53.81 4.96 3.84
N THR A 66 54.01 6.15 3.27
CA THR A 66 54.45 6.28 1.88
C THR A 66 55.84 5.67 1.67
N ALA A 67 56.75 5.86 2.63
CA ALA A 67 58.07 5.24 2.60
C ALA A 67 57.98 3.71 2.65
N LEU A 68 57.14 3.15 3.54
CA LEU A 68 56.88 1.72 3.63
C LEU A 68 56.33 1.14 2.32
N LEU A 69 55.29 1.75 1.76
CA LEU A 69 54.66 1.27 0.53
C LEU A 69 55.56 1.43 -0.70
N THR A 70 56.45 2.42 -0.69
CA THR A 70 57.47 2.60 -1.73
C THR A 70 58.50 1.49 -1.69
N ALA A 71 58.94 1.07 -0.50
CA ALA A 71 59.86 -0.05 -0.33
C ALA A 71 59.25 -1.39 -0.82
N LEU A 72 57.95 -1.56 -0.66
CA LEU A 72 57.20 -2.76 -1.10
C LEU A 72 56.71 -2.69 -2.55
N ARG A 73 57.09 -1.66 -3.31
CA ARG A 73 56.56 -1.44 -4.66
C ARG A 73 57.18 -2.40 -5.66
N ASP A 74 56.33 -3.19 -6.31
CA ASP A 74 56.75 -4.06 -7.40
C ASP A 74 57.01 -3.22 -8.68
N PRO A 75 58.21 -3.28 -9.28
CA PRO A 75 58.56 -2.47 -10.44
C PRO A 75 57.77 -2.87 -11.72
N ALA A 76 57.32 -4.12 -11.83
CA ALA A 76 56.61 -4.62 -13.01
C ALA A 76 55.18 -4.09 -13.06
N ILE A 77 54.45 -4.16 -11.93
CA ILE A 77 53.05 -3.72 -11.84
C ILE A 77 52.89 -2.29 -11.31
N ARG A 78 54.00 -1.66 -10.87
CA ARG A 78 54.07 -0.30 -10.29
C ARG A 78 53.11 -0.07 -9.12
N ARG A 79 52.77 -1.14 -8.39
CA ARG A 79 51.86 -1.14 -7.23
C ARG A 79 52.56 -1.73 -6.01
N PRO A 80 52.22 -1.31 -4.78
CA PRO A 80 52.69 -1.97 -3.57
C PRO A 80 52.25 -3.43 -3.59
N ARG A 81 53.19 -4.37 -3.41
CA ARG A 81 52.91 -5.78 -3.24
C ARG A 81 53.35 -6.17 -1.84
N ILE A 82 52.41 -6.63 -1.03
CA ILE A 82 52.60 -6.89 0.39
C ILE A 82 52.22 -8.36 0.64
N GLY A 83 53.05 -9.09 1.38
CA GLY A 83 52.75 -10.46 1.81
C GLY A 83 51.61 -10.48 2.84
N THR A 84 51.87 -11.13 3.97
CA THR A 84 51.05 -10.99 5.17
C THR A 84 51.25 -9.61 5.76
N ALA A 85 50.18 -8.86 5.94
CA ALA A 85 50.22 -7.49 6.43
C ALA A 85 49.53 -7.38 7.80
N ARG A 86 50.30 -7.09 8.86
CA ARG A 86 49.74 -6.93 10.22
C ARG A 86 49.80 -5.48 10.70
N PHE A 87 48.66 -4.83 10.71
CA PHE A 87 48.44 -3.46 11.18
C PHE A 87 47.40 -3.42 12.34
N ASP A 88 47.19 -4.53 13.05
CA ASP A 88 46.24 -4.58 14.17
C ASP A 88 46.57 -3.50 15.21
N GLY A 89 45.58 -2.70 15.60
CA GLY A 89 45.75 -1.60 16.57
C GLY A 89 46.65 -0.44 16.10
N ALA A 90 47.13 -0.44 14.86
CA ALA A 90 47.94 0.65 14.30
C ALA A 90 47.16 1.97 14.25
N ARG A 91 47.87 3.09 14.32
CA ARG A 91 47.27 4.43 14.40
C ARG A 91 47.79 5.32 13.28
N PHE A 92 46.95 5.67 12.32
CA PHE A 92 47.29 6.54 11.21
C PHE A 92 46.85 7.97 11.53
N ALA A 93 47.81 8.86 11.79
CA ALA A 93 47.53 10.24 12.19
C ALA A 93 47.10 11.14 11.01
N GLY A 94 47.57 10.82 9.80
CA GLY A 94 47.23 11.51 8.55
C GLY A 94 46.41 10.65 7.60
N GLY A 95 46.38 11.04 6.32
CA GLY A 95 45.80 10.24 5.25
C GLY A 95 46.60 8.94 5.04
N ALA A 96 45.89 7.83 4.84
CA ALA A 96 46.48 6.52 4.62
C ALA A 96 46.08 5.97 3.24
N ASP A 97 46.99 6.08 2.27
CA ASP A 97 46.73 5.63 0.89
C ASP A 97 47.40 4.29 0.60
N PHE A 98 46.57 3.26 0.47
CA PHE A 98 46.88 1.92 0.01
C PHE A 98 46.25 1.65 -1.37
N GLY A 99 45.93 2.70 -2.14
CA GLY A 99 45.30 2.62 -3.44
C GLY A 99 46.05 1.69 -4.39
N GLY A 100 45.33 0.73 -4.98
CA GLY A 100 45.90 -0.25 -5.91
C GLY A 100 46.88 -1.26 -5.29
N ALA A 101 47.07 -1.28 -3.97
CA ALA A 101 47.95 -2.23 -3.31
C ALA A 101 47.47 -3.68 -3.50
N CYS A 102 48.40 -4.62 -3.63
CA CYS A 102 48.14 -6.05 -3.74
C CYS A 102 48.62 -6.75 -2.46
N PHE A 103 47.67 -7.23 -1.67
CA PHE A 103 47.91 -8.05 -0.48
C PHE A 103 47.85 -9.52 -0.90
N THR A 104 49.01 -10.17 -0.98
CA THR A 104 49.11 -11.57 -1.41
C THR A 104 48.91 -12.56 -0.27
N GLY A 105 49.12 -12.12 0.97
CA GLY A 105 48.75 -12.85 2.19
C GLY A 105 47.60 -12.18 2.92
N ASP A 106 47.37 -12.63 4.16
CA ASP A 106 46.34 -12.11 5.03
C ASP A 106 46.58 -10.65 5.41
N ALA A 107 45.53 -9.81 5.39
CA ALA A 107 45.61 -8.40 5.69
C ALA A 107 44.84 -8.06 6.98
N TRP A 108 45.57 -7.81 8.07
CA TRP A 108 45.03 -7.57 9.40
C TRP A 108 45.08 -6.09 9.76
N PHE A 109 43.92 -5.48 9.93
CA PHE A 109 43.74 -4.10 10.38
C PHE A 109 42.92 -4.01 11.66
N SER A 110 42.70 -5.11 12.38
CA SER A 110 41.72 -5.18 13.48
C SER A 110 42.03 -4.14 14.55
N GLY A 111 41.03 -3.35 14.94
CA GLY A 111 41.16 -2.29 15.94
C GLY A 111 42.04 -1.09 15.53
N ALA A 112 42.51 -1.03 14.29
CA ALA A 112 43.27 0.11 13.77
C ALA A 112 42.43 1.40 13.79
N ARG A 113 43.12 2.54 13.84
CA ARG A 113 42.50 3.87 13.89
C ARG A 113 43.07 4.75 12.79
N PHE A 114 42.19 5.31 11.98
CA PHE A 114 42.54 6.25 10.91
C PHE A 114 41.95 7.61 11.25
N ALA A 115 42.81 8.58 11.56
CA ALA A 115 42.40 9.95 11.88
C ALA A 115 42.07 10.76 10.61
N GLY A 116 42.81 10.53 9.52
CA GLY A 116 42.52 11.09 8.20
C GLY A 116 41.71 10.14 7.32
N ASP A 117 41.63 10.48 6.03
CA ASP A 117 41.03 9.63 5.00
C ASP A 117 41.89 8.38 4.77
N MET A 118 41.25 7.24 4.60
CA MET A 118 41.90 6.01 4.16
C MET A 118 41.42 5.64 2.76
N SER A 119 42.35 5.33 1.85
CA SER A 119 42.05 4.81 0.52
C SER A 119 42.64 3.41 0.35
N LEU A 120 41.78 2.46 0.03
CA LEU A 120 42.06 1.10 -0.49
C LEU A 120 41.42 0.95 -1.89
N SER A 121 41.24 2.08 -2.59
CA SER A 121 40.55 2.08 -3.88
C SER A 121 41.36 1.27 -4.89
N GLY A 122 40.72 0.31 -5.55
CA GLY A 122 41.36 -0.60 -6.50
C GLY A 122 42.36 -1.58 -5.88
N ALA A 123 42.44 -1.67 -4.55
CA ALA A 123 43.30 -2.65 -3.87
C ALA A 123 42.80 -4.07 -4.10
N GLU A 124 43.72 -5.03 -4.08
CA GLU A 124 43.45 -6.45 -4.30
C GLU A 124 43.89 -7.25 -3.07
N PHE A 125 42.96 -8.00 -2.50
CA PHE A 125 43.18 -8.90 -1.37
C PHE A 125 43.07 -10.34 -1.88
N ALA A 126 44.20 -11.03 -1.97
CA ALA A 126 44.25 -12.41 -2.45
C ALA A 126 43.75 -13.40 -1.38
N ALA A 127 44.02 -13.11 -0.11
CA ALA A 127 43.56 -13.85 1.05
C ALA A 127 42.52 -13.03 1.83
N ASP A 128 42.29 -13.39 3.10
CA ASP A 128 41.29 -12.77 3.95
C ASP A 128 41.74 -11.37 4.42
N ALA A 129 40.76 -10.50 4.67
CA ALA A 129 40.99 -9.13 5.13
C ALA A 129 40.16 -8.81 6.38
N TRP A 130 40.85 -8.43 7.45
CA TRP A 130 40.29 -8.22 8.79
C TRP A 130 40.27 -6.74 9.13
N PHE A 131 39.07 -6.16 9.18
CA PHE A 131 38.81 -4.76 9.57
C PHE A 131 37.95 -4.67 10.83
N GLN A 132 37.91 -5.71 11.67
CA GLN A 132 37.06 -5.75 12.86
C GLN A 132 37.39 -4.61 13.81
N GLY A 133 36.36 -3.88 14.27
CA GLY A 133 36.49 -2.81 15.25
C GLY A 133 37.32 -1.62 14.78
N VAL A 134 37.61 -1.51 13.48
CA VAL A 134 38.37 -0.37 12.92
C VAL A 134 37.57 0.92 13.08
N ARG A 135 38.28 2.02 13.32
CA ARG A 135 37.69 3.36 13.42
C ARG A 135 38.26 4.25 12.34
N PHE A 136 37.41 4.62 11.39
CA PHE A 136 37.69 5.63 10.37
C PHE A 136 37.09 6.96 10.82
N ALA A 137 37.91 7.94 11.16
CA ALA A 137 37.41 9.28 11.48
C ALA A 137 37.09 10.06 10.19
N GLY A 138 37.94 9.95 9.18
CA GLY A 138 37.70 10.47 7.82
C GLY A 138 36.94 9.50 6.91
N THR A 139 37.01 9.76 5.61
CA THR A 139 36.43 8.93 4.55
C THR A 139 37.20 7.62 4.43
N ALA A 140 36.49 6.50 4.31
CA ALA A 140 37.08 5.19 4.05
C ALA A 140 36.70 4.73 2.63
N GLY A 141 37.66 4.77 1.72
CA GLY A 141 37.49 4.38 0.32
C GLY A 141 37.94 2.95 0.07
N PHE A 142 37.03 2.11 -0.43
CA PHE A 142 37.22 0.76 -0.94
C PHE A 142 36.68 0.63 -2.37
N GLY A 143 36.54 1.75 -3.07
CA GLY A 143 35.96 1.79 -4.42
C GLY A 143 36.76 0.93 -5.38
N ALA A 144 36.10 0.08 -6.15
CA ALA A 144 36.71 -0.89 -7.07
C ALA A 144 37.72 -1.86 -6.42
N ALA A 145 37.76 -1.98 -5.09
CA ALA A 145 38.58 -2.98 -4.42
C ALA A 145 38.09 -4.41 -4.73
N GLN A 146 39.01 -5.36 -4.75
CA GLN A 146 38.74 -6.77 -5.05
C GLN A 146 39.15 -7.64 -3.86
N PHE A 147 38.18 -8.33 -3.27
CA PHE A 147 38.39 -9.27 -2.16
C PHE A 147 38.19 -10.69 -2.68
N ARG A 148 39.29 -11.44 -2.85
CA ARG A 148 39.23 -12.85 -3.24
C ARG A 148 38.88 -13.73 -2.03
N GLY A 149 39.51 -13.46 -0.89
CA GLY A 149 39.11 -14.02 0.41
C GLY A 149 37.91 -13.28 1.02
N SER A 150 37.61 -13.64 2.26
CA SER A 150 36.54 -13.03 3.05
C SER A 150 36.97 -11.68 3.60
N ALA A 151 36.02 -10.74 3.69
CA ALA A 151 36.26 -9.39 4.22
C ALA A 151 35.41 -9.15 5.47
N TRP A 152 36.06 -8.87 6.59
CA TRP A 152 35.43 -8.80 7.91
C TRP A 152 35.41 -7.35 8.44
N PHE A 153 34.25 -6.71 8.43
CA PHE A 153 34.01 -5.34 8.91
C PHE A 153 33.16 -5.28 10.19
N HIS A 154 33.18 -6.34 11.02
CA HIS A 154 32.42 -6.41 12.26
C HIS A 154 32.70 -5.23 13.17
N ASP A 155 31.65 -4.63 13.75
CA ASP A 155 31.76 -3.51 14.71
C ASP A 155 32.60 -2.31 14.22
N THR A 156 32.81 -2.20 12.90
CA THR A 156 33.57 -1.10 12.28
C THR A 156 32.80 0.21 12.41
N ARG A 157 33.52 1.30 12.65
CA ARG A 157 32.94 2.64 12.77
C ARG A 157 33.46 3.54 11.66
N PHE A 158 32.56 3.94 10.77
CA PHE A 158 32.79 4.91 9.72
C PHE A 158 32.28 6.28 10.20
N GLY A 159 33.18 7.14 10.65
CA GLY A 159 32.90 8.51 11.08
C GLY A 159 32.60 9.43 9.89
N GLY A 160 33.38 9.29 8.80
CA GLY A 160 33.11 9.89 7.49
C GLY A 160 32.31 8.96 6.56
N ASP A 161 32.37 9.26 5.26
CA ASP A 161 31.72 8.45 4.22
C ASP A 161 32.45 7.10 4.05
N GLY A 162 31.69 6.02 3.90
CA GLY A 162 32.20 4.68 3.56
C GLY A 162 31.89 4.38 2.09
N TRP A 163 32.91 4.28 1.24
CA TRP A 163 32.74 4.09 -0.20
C TRP A 163 33.20 2.70 -0.65
N PHE A 164 32.26 1.87 -1.07
CA PHE A 164 32.46 0.51 -1.59
C PHE A 164 31.95 0.38 -3.04
N GLY A 165 31.86 1.50 -3.77
CA GLY A 165 31.26 1.51 -5.10
C GLY A 165 32.08 0.68 -6.09
N SER A 166 31.42 -0.12 -6.91
CA SER A 166 32.04 -1.01 -7.90
C SER A 166 33.04 -2.03 -7.32
N SER A 167 33.07 -2.24 -5.99
CA SER A 167 33.93 -3.26 -5.39
C SER A 167 33.41 -4.67 -5.70
N ARG A 168 34.29 -5.65 -5.59
CA ARG A 168 33.99 -7.05 -5.87
C ARG A 168 34.39 -7.91 -4.68
N PHE A 169 33.42 -8.58 -4.07
CA PHE A 169 33.62 -9.53 -3.00
C PHE A 169 33.37 -10.93 -3.54
N HIS A 170 34.43 -11.69 -3.78
CA HIS A 170 34.34 -13.09 -4.18
C HIS A 170 34.07 -13.99 -2.97
N GLY A 171 34.77 -13.74 -1.87
CA GLY A 171 34.47 -14.34 -0.56
C GLY A 171 33.30 -13.66 0.15
N ALA A 172 32.98 -14.16 1.34
CA ALA A 172 31.93 -13.59 2.18
C ALA A 172 32.34 -12.22 2.74
N CYS A 173 31.39 -11.30 2.86
CA CYS A 173 31.59 -9.98 3.41
C CYS A 173 30.64 -9.72 4.58
N TRP A 174 31.20 -9.25 5.69
CA TRP A 174 30.48 -9.14 6.95
C TRP A 174 30.59 -7.74 7.54
N PHE A 175 29.48 -7.02 7.56
CA PHE A 175 29.33 -5.70 8.19
C PHE A 175 28.56 -5.78 9.51
N THR A 176 28.41 -6.96 10.10
CA THR A 176 27.58 -7.15 11.30
C THR A 176 27.95 -6.17 12.42
N GLY A 177 26.96 -5.44 12.93
CA GLY A 177 27.16 -4.43 13.99
C GLY A 177 27.91 -3.16 13.56
N ALA A 178 28.27 -3.01 12.28
CA ALA A 178 28.97 -1.84 11.77
C ALA A 178 28.11 -0.57 11.90
N ARG A 179 28.77 0.58 11.98
CA ARG A 179 28.12 1.89 12.14
C ARG A 179 28.64 2.87 11.10
N PHE A 180 27.75 3.32 10.23
CA PHE A 180 28.01 4.34 9.22
C PHE A 180 27.41 5.67 9.67
N ARG A 181 28.26 6.58 10.14
CA ARG A 181 27.84 7.94 10.52
C ARG A 181 27.70 8.84 9.30
N GLY A 182 28.63 8.75 8.36
CA GLY A 182 28.51 9.34 7.02
C GLY A 182 27.69 8.47 6.08
N ARG A 183 27.74 8.80 4.79
CA ARG A 183 27.04 8.04 3.73
C ARG A 183 27.75 6.72 3.46
N ALA A 184 26.99 5.65 3.26
CA ALA A 184 27.50 4.35 2.86
C ALA A 184 27.12 4.09 1.39
N ARG A 185 28.13 3.93 0.52
CA ARG A 185 27.93 3.80 -0.93
C ARG A 185 28.44 2.46 -1.43
N PHE A 186 27.53 1.54 -1.70
CA PHE A 186 27.76 0.23 -2.29
C PHE A 186 27.32 0.15 -3.77
N GLY A 187 27.04 1.29 -4.40
CA GLY A 187 26.52 1.32 -5.77
C GLY A 187 27.39 0.55 -6.77
N ALA A 188 26.75 -0.29 -7.59
CA ALA A 188 27.40 -1.21 -8.54
C ALA A 188 28.39 -2.23 -7.94
N ALA A 189 28.42 -2.39 -6.60
CA ALA A 189 29.20 -3.44 -5.97
C ALA A 189 28.65 -4.83 -6.33
N ARG A 190 29.52 -5.84 -6.26
CA ARG A 190 29.19 -7.22 -6.56
C ARG A 190 29.61 -8.13 -5.42
N PHE A 191 28.64 -8.81 -4.83
CA PHE A 191 28.83 -9.79 -3.78
C PHE A 191 28.56 -11.17 -4.38
N ALA A 192 29.63 -11.90 -4.72
CA ALA A 192 29.53 -13.28 -5.18
C ALA A 192 29.34 -14.25 -4.01
N GLY A 193 30.04 -14.01 -2.90
CA GLY A 193 29.77 -14.64 -1.60
C GLY A 193 28.67 -13.92 -0.82
N ASP A 194 28.36 -14.45 0.37
CA ASP A 194 27.37 -13.88 1.28
C ASP A 194 27.74 -12.44 1.70
N ALA A 195 26.74 -11.57 1.78
CA ALA A 195 26.88 -10.19 2.25
C ALA A 195 25.96 -9.98 3.46
N ARG A 196 26.54 -9.85 4.66
CA ARG A 196 25.77 -9.70 5.90
C ARG A 196 25.91 -8.30 6.46
N PHE A 197 24.79 -7.60 6.56
CA PHE A 197 24.66 -6.27 7.16
C PHE A 197 23.84 -6.32 8.45
N ASN A 198 23.67 -7.49 9.06
CA ASN A 198 22.83 -7.66 10.25
C ASN A 198 23.25 -6.70 11.38
N ASP A 199 22.27 -6.12 12.08
CA ASP A 199 22.47 -5.15 13.16
C ASP A 199 23.33 -3.91 12.78
N THR A 200 23.50 -3.65 11.48
CA THR A 200 24.21 -2.46 11.00
C THR A 200 23.36 -1.22 11.23
N ARG A 201 24.01 -0.10 11.54
CA ARG A 201 23.35 1.19 11.68
C ARG A 201 23.86 2.19 10.65
N PHE A 202 22.99 2.57 9.73
CA PHE A 202 23.22 3.62 8.75
C PHE A 202 22.59 4.93 9.25
N GLN A 203 23.40 5.80 9.83
CA GLN A 203 22.96 7.13 10.28
C GLN A 203 22.88 8.12 9.11
N GLY A 204 23.82 8.03 8.16
CA GLY A 204 23.74 8.69 6.86
C GLY A 204 23.01 7.83 5.82
N ASP A 205 22.87 8.36 4.61
CA ASP A 205 22.22 7.64 3.51
C ASP A 205 23.00 6.38 3.10
N ALA A 206 22.28 5.30 2.80
CA ALA A 206 22.82 4.02 2.37
C ALA A 206 22.36 3.72 0.94
N TYR A 207 23.32 3.62 0.02
CA TYR A 207 23.05 3.41 -1.40
C TYR A 207 23.62 2.08 -1.89
N PHE A 208 22.73 1.16 -2.24
CA PHE A 208 22.97 -0.14 -2.87
C PHE A 208 22.46 -0.16 -4.33
N THR A 209 22.39 0.99 -5.00
CA THR A 209 21.85 1.09 -6.35
C THR A 209 22.66 0.25 -7.35
N VAL A 210 21.97 -0.57 -8.15
CA VAL A 210 22.58 -1.48 -9.15
C VAL A 210 23.59 -2.47 -8.52
N THR A 211 23.47 -2.73 -7.22
CA THR A 211 24.30 -3.75 -6.53
C THR A 211 23.82 -5.13 -6.91
N ARG A 212 24.75 -6.08 -7.05
CA ARG A 212 24.42 -7.48 -7.30
C ARG A 212 24.81 -8.35 -6.11
N PHE A 213 23.82 -8.99 -5.52
CA PHE A 213 23.96 -10.00 -4.48
C PHE A 213 23.71 -11.38 -5.11
N SER A 214 24.78 -12.11 -5.40
CA SER A 214 24.70 -13.48 -5.90
C SER A 214 24.73 -14.52 -4.78
N GLY A 215 25.41 -14.23 -3.67
CA GLY A 215 25.26 -14.96 -2.40
C GLY A 215 24.08 -14.45 -1.57
N ALA A 216 23.91 -14.98 -0.36
CA ALA A 216 22.86 -14.53 0.55
C ALA A 216 23.10 -13.09 1.01
N ALA A 217 22.05 -12.28 1.09
CA ALA A 217 22.08 -10.89 1.53
C ALA A 217 21.25 -10.70 2.81
N GLY A 218 21.91 -10.52 3.95
CA GLY A 218 21.25 -10.33 5.24
C GLY A 218 21.22 -8.86 5.65
N PHE A 219 20.03 -8.35 6.00
CA PHE A 219 19.81 -7.02 6.57
C PHE A 219 18.98 -7.10 7.87
N ASP A 220 19.04 -8.22 8.58
CA ASP A 220 18.23 -8.44 9.78
C ASP A 220 18.63 -7.46 10.89
N GLY A 221 17.65 -6.87 11.58
CA GLY A 221 17.89 -5.87 12.63
C GLY A 221 18.55 -4.57 12.16
N THR A 222 18.73 -4.37 10.84
CA THR A 222 19.42 -3.19 10.31
C THR A 222 18.59 -1.93 10.50
N GLU A 223 19.24 -0.85 10.95
CA GLU A 223 18.62 0.46 11.17
C GLU A 223 19.10 1.46 10.12
N PHE A 224 18.20 1.90 9.24
CA PHE A 224 18.41 2.96 8.27
C PHE A 224 17.76 4.26 8.76
N ARG A 225 18.55 5.14 9.37
CA ARG A 225 18.08 6.48 9.78
C ARG A 225 18.12 7.48 8.63
N GLY A 226 19.09 7.32 7.73
CA GLY A 226 19.12 8.01 6.44
C GLY A 226 18.23 7.33 5.40
N SER A 227 18.21 7.86 4.17
CA SER A 227 17.51 7.21 3.05
C SER A 227 18.21 5.91 2.66
N ALA A 228 17.44 4.86 2.39
CA ALA A 228 17.96 3.58 1.92
C ALA A 228 17.54 3.33 0.46
N GLY A 229 18.52 3.20 -0.44
CA GLY A 229 18.29 3.04 -1.87
C GLY A 229 18.88 1.75 -2.43
N PHE A 230 18.02 0.83 -2.86
CA PHE A 230 18.31 -0.43 -3.54
C PHE A 230 17.85 -0.39 -5.01
N GLY A 231 17.73 0.79 -5.59
CA GLY A 231 17.24 0.97 -6.96
C GLY A 231 18.04 0.18 -7.98
N GLY A 232 17.39 -0.70 -8.75
CA GLY A 232 18.03 -1.58 -9.73
C GLY A 232 18.92 -2.70 -9.13
N ALA A 233 18.89 -2.91 -7.81
CA ALA A 233 19.64 -3.99 -7.17
C ALA A 233 19.11 -5.36 -7.60
N GLN A 234 20.02 -6.34 -7.69
CA GLN A 234 19.70 -7.71 -8.07
C GLN A 234 20.03 -8.64 -6.90
N PHE A 235 19.02 -9.31 -6.40
CA PHE A 235 19.09 -10.29 -5.33
C PHE A 235 18.84 -11.67 -5.91
N SER A 236 19.94 -12.36 -6.24
CA SER A 236 19.87 -13.71 -6.80
C SER A 236 19.95 -14.81 -5.75
N GLY A 237 20.52 -14.52 -4.57
CA GLY A 237 20.47 -15.40 -3.41
C GLY A 237 19.42 -14.99 -2.38
N GLN A 238 19.29 -15.80 -1.32
CA GLN A 238 18.36 -15.53 -0.21
C GLN A 238 18.57 -14.14 0.37
N THR A 239 17.49 -13.39 0.51
CA THR A 239 17.52 -12.01 1.03
C THR A 239 16.62 -11.88 2.24
N LEU A 240 17.17 -11.39 3.35
CA LEU A 240 16.48 -11.30 4.64
C LEU A 240 16.48 -9.85 5.14
N PHE A 241 15.32 -9.38 5.60
CA PHE A 241 15.09 -8.04 6.15
C PHE A 241 14.32 -8.11 7.48
N HIS A 242 14.52 -9.18 8.25
CA HIS A 242 13.75 -9.40 9.47
C HIS A 242 14.06 -8.32 10.52
N GLY A 243 13.04 -7.59 10.97
CA GLY A 243 13.20 -6.51 11.94
C GLY A 243 13.95 -5.28 11.41
N ALA A 244 14.19 -5.17 10.10
CA ALA A 244 14.81 -4.00 9.49
C ALA A 244 13.92 -2.76 9.67
N ARG A 245 14.55 -1.61 9.94
CA ARG A 245 13.85 -0.34 10.23
C ARG A 245 14.34 0.76 9.32
N PHE A 246 13.40 1.43 8.68
CA PHE A 246 13.64 2.57 7.80
C PHE A 246 12.93 3.80 8.35
N ALA A 247 13.71 4.75 8.89
CA ALA A 247 13.17 5.99 9.42
C ALA A 247 12.68 6.96 8.32
N GLY A 248 13.08 6.68 7.07
CA GLY A 248 12.64 7.42 5.89
C GLY A 248 12.27 6.47 4.75
N ASN A 249 12.54 6.90 3.51
CA ASN A 249 12.19 6.13 2.32
C ASN A 249 13.05 4.87 2.14
N ALA A 250 12.38 3.75 1.89
CA ALA A 250 12.99 2.48 1.50
C ALA A 250 12.73 2.25 0.00
N ARG A 251 13.73 2.49 -0.85
CA ARG A 251 13.58 2.44 -2.30
C ARG A 251 14.14 1.15 -2.88
N PHE A 252 13.28 0.32 -3.45
CA PHE A 252 13.62 -0.89 -4.22
C PHE A 252 13.10 -0.76 -5.67
N ASP A 253 13.07 0.46 -6.20
CA ASP A 253 12.62 0.71 -7.56
C ASP A 253 13.46 -0.07 -8.57
N MET A 254 12.83 -0.74 -9.53
CA MET A 254 13.51 -1.59 -10.53
C MET A 254 14.38 -2.72 -9.93
N ALA A 255 14.24 -3.03 -8.63
CA ALA A 255 14.98 -4.13 -8.01
C ALA A 255 14.45 -5.49 -8.49
N ARG A 256 15.31 -6.50 -8.54
CA ARG A 256 14.95 -7.85 -8.94
C ARG A 256 15.26 -8.83 -7.82
N PHE A 257 14.27 -9.64 -7.47
CA PHE A 257 14.36 -10.71 -6.49
C PHE A 257 14.15 -12.05 -7.19
N ASP A 258 15.21 -12.83 -7.34
CA ASP A 258 15.14 -14.18 -7.93
C ASP A 258 14.81 -15.24 -6.87
N GLU A 259 15.32 -15.08 -5.64
CA GLU A 259 15.16 -16.04 -4.54
C GLU A 259 14.88 -15.32 -3.21
N ALA A 260 13.69 -14.73 -3.06
CA ALA A 260 13.29 -14.04 -1.83
C ALA A 260 11.94 -14.58 -1.31
N PRO A 261 11.95 -15.65 -0.48
CA PRO A 261 10.70 -16.24 0.01
C PRO A 261 9.94 -15.30 0.95
N VAL A 262 10.65 -14.48 1.73
CA VAL A 262 10.07 -13.53 2.67
C VAL A 262 10.84 -12.21 2.64
N LEU A 263 10.13 -11.10 2.47
CA LEU A 263 10.65 -9.74 2.59
C LEU A 263 10.01 -9.07 3.81
N GLY A 264 10.73 -9.08 4.94
CA GLY A 264 10.24 -8.58 6.22
C GLY A 264 10.13 -9.66 7.30
N PRO A 265 9.55 -9.38 8.48
CA PRO A 265 8.81 -8.16 8.79
C PRO A 265 9.71 -6.93 8.90
N LEU A 266 9.37 -5.86 8.20
CA LEU A 266 10.10 -4.59 8.21
C LEU A 266 9.20 -3.40 8.55
N THR A 267 9.80 -2.30 8.99
CA THR A 267 9.10 -1.04 9.30
C THR A 267 9.64 0.10 8.45
N CYS A 268 8.76 0.92 7.88
CA CYS A 268 9.15 2.11 7.11
C CYS A 268 8.25 3.28 7.45
N ALA A 269 8.81 4.32 8.09
CA ALA A 269 8.04 5.46 8.56
C ALA A 269 7.42 6.29 7.41
N ASP A 270 8.03 6.28 6.23
CA ASP A 270 7.59 7.02 5.04
C ASP A 270 7.11 6.05 3.95
N THR A 271 7.82 5.98 2.83
CA THR A 271 7.39 5.22 1.65
C THR A 271 8.30 4.03 1.36
N LEU A 272 7.70 2.85 1.24
CA LEU A 272 8.28 1.66 0.63
C LEU A 272 8.01 1.69 -0.87
N VAL A 273 9.04 1.94 -1.68
CA VAL A 273 8.93 2.02 -3.14
C VAL A 273 9.35 0.69 -3.75
N LEU A 274 8.41 -0.05 -4.33
CA LEU A 274 8.64 -1.29 -5.08
C LEU A 274 8.39 -1.11 -6.59
N SER A 275 8.37 0.15 -7.04
CA SER A 275 7.94 0.49 -8.40
C SER A 275 8.88 -0.08 -9.46
N GLY A 276 8.34 -0.80 -10.44
CA GLY A 276 9.15 -1.50 -11.46
C GLY A 276 9.94 -2.70 -10.95
N ALA A 277 9.82 -3.06 -9.66
CA ALA A 277 10.48 -4.23 -9.12
C ALA A 277 9.92 -5.53 -9.72
N VAL A 278 10.76 -6.57 -9.77
CA VAL A 278 10.40 -7.89 -10.30
C VAL A 278 10.61 -8.94 -9.22
N PHE A 279 9.55 -9.65 -8.87
CA PHE A 279 9.59 -10.82 -8.00
C PHE A 279 9.43 -12.07 -8.86
N ALA A 280 10.51 -12.81 -9.08
CA ALA A 280 10.54 -13.98 -9.95
C ALA A 280 10.21 -15.29 -9.22
N ALA A 281 10.27 -15.30 -7.89
CA ALA A 281 9.91 -16.44 -7.04
C ALA A 281 8.76 -16.07 -6.08
N PRO A 282 8.09 -17.08 -5.47
CA PRO A 282 7.06 -16.84 -4.48
C PRO A 282 7.57 -15.98 -3.33
N VAL A 283 6.80 -14.97 -2.93
CA VAL A 283 7.22 -14.01 -1.89
C VAL A 283 6.09 -13.65 -0.94
N VAL A 284 6.41 -13.61 0.35
CA VAL A 284 5.60 -12.96 1.37
C VAL A 284 6.28 -11.66 1.79
N VAL A 285 5.63 -10.53 1.56
CA VAL A 285 6.09 -9.22 2.05
C VAL A 285 5.34 -8.90 3.33
N GLU A 286 6.06 -8.79 4.43
CA GLU A 286 5.51 -8.39 5.72
C GLU A 286 6.05 -7.00 6.06
N ALA A 287 5.18 -5.99 6.09
CA ALA A 287 5.64 -4.63 6.30
C ALA A 287 4.62 -3.75 7.03
N ALA A 288 5.09 -3.01 8.03
CA ALA A 288 4.35 -1.91 8.64
C ALA A 288 4.88 -0.59 8.09
N VAL A 289 4.11 0.04 7.19
CA VAL A 289 4.58 1.18 6.39
C VAL A 289 3.47 2.20 6.18
N THR A 290 3.81 3.48 6.04
CA THR A 290 2.80 4.53 5.77
C THR A 290 2.31 4.45 4.33
N LYS A 291 3.21 4.21 3.37
CA LYS A 291 2.85 4.07 1.95
C LYS A 291 3.66 2.97 1.27
N ALA A 292 3.00 2.13 0.48
CA ALA A 292 3.61 1.12 -0.37
C ALA A 292 3.30 1.42 -1.84
N VAL A 293 4.33 1.72 -2.63
CA VAL A 293 4.19 2.12 -4.04
C VAL A 293 4.69 1.03 -4.96
N CYS A 294 3.75 0.25 -5.51
CA CYS A 294 3.97 -0.91 -6.36
C CYS A 294 3.61 -0.61 -7.83
N VAL A 295 3.99 0.58 -8.31
CA VAL A 295 3.66 1.03 -9.66
C VAL A 295 4.50 0.28 -10.68
N ARG A 296 3.86 -0.35 -11.69
CA ARG A 296 4.54 -1.19 -12.70
C ARG A 296 5.37 -2.33 -12.10
N THR A 297 5.06 -2.76 -10.87
CA THR A 297 5.70 -3.92 -10.25
C THR A 297 5.25 -5.20 -10.97
N ARG A 298 6.18 -6.12 -11.19
CA ARG A 298 5.91 -7.40 -11.85
C ARG A 298 5.98 -8.55 -10.85
N TRP A 299 4.88 -9.25 -10.70
CA TRP A 299 4.77 -10.43 -9.87
C TRP A 299 4.73 -11.65 -10.78
N SER A 300 5.90 -12.24 -11.01
CA SER A 300 6.09 -13.43 -11.86
C SER A 300 5.95 -14.74 -11.08
N SER A 301 5.44 -14.68 -9.86
CA SER A 301 5.06 -15.82 -9.03
C SER A 301 4.00 -15.41 -8.01
N THR A 302 3.51 -16.36 -7.22
CA THR A 302 2.52 -16.10 -6.17
C THR A 302 3.07 -15.15 -5.12
N ALA A 303 2.33 -14.11 -4.76
CA ALA A 303 2.78 -13.12 -3.81
C ALA A 303 1.70 -12.81 -2.76
N THR A 304 2.14 -12.57 -1.52
CA THR A 304 1.28 -12.10 -0.44
C THR A 304 1.88 -10.87 0.19
N LEU A 305 1.16 -9.75 0.12
CA LEU A 305 1.46 -8.51 0.83
C LEU A 305 0.66 -8.49 2.14
N ARG A 306 1.32 -8.72 3.27
CA ARG A 306 0.76 -8.54 4.60
C ARG A 306 1.21 -7.20 5.15
N LEU A 307 0.29 -6.25 5.22
CA LEU A 307 0.62 -4.85 5.48
C LEU A 307 -0.09 -4.32 6.72
N ARG A 308 0.46 -3.25 7.31
CA ARG A 308 -0.15 -2.46 8.39
C ARG A 308 0.04 -0.97 8.09
N TYR A 309 -0.98 -0.17 8.39
CA TYR A 309 -1.05 1.30 8.18
C TYR A 309 -0.96 1.78 6.72
N ALA A 310 -0.76 0.88 5.76
CA ALA A 310 -0.25 1.21 4.44
C ALA A 310 -1.32 1.75 3.49
N GLY A 311 -1.01 2.88 2.84
CA GLY A 311 -1.61 3.26 1.56
C GLY A 311 -0.91 2.54 0.41
N VAL A 312 -1.60 1.64 -0.29
CA VAL A 312 -1.04 0.77 -1.34
C VAL A 312 -1.44 1.27 -2.72
N ASP A 313 -0.45 1.55 -3.56
CA ASP A 313 -0.65 1.93 -4.96
C ASP A 313 -0.16 0.80 -5.88
N LEU A 314 -1.08 0.19 -6.65
CA LEU A 314 -0.81 -0.90 -7.60
C LEU A 314 -0.98 -0.45 -9.05
N THR A 315 -0.84 0.86 -9.33
CA THR A 315 -1.02 1.39 -10.69
C THR A 315 -0.11 0.67 -11.70
N ASP A 316 -0.69 0.18 -12.79
CA ASP A 316 -0.02 -0.58 -13.86
C ASP A 316 0.75 -1.83 -13.38
N ALA A 317 0.42 -2.37 -12.20
CA ALA A 317 1.05 -3.60 -11.70
C ALA A 317 0.70 -4.80 -12.60
N VAL A 318 1.70 -5.64 -12.89
CA VAL A 318 1.56 -6.82 -13.74
C VAL A 318 1.53 -8.06 -12.85
N LEU A 319 0.38 -8.74 -12.82
CA LEU A 319 0.13 -9.96 -12.05
C LEU A 319 0.10 -11.16 -13.00
N GLU A 320 1.19 -11.95 -13.06
CA GLU A 320 1.20 -13.20 -13.84
C GLU A 320 0.63 -14.37 -13.03
N TYR A 321 0.61 -14.22 -11.72
CA TYR A 321 0.15 -15.20 -10.74
C TYR A 321 -0.66 -14.50 -9.63
N PRO A 322 -1.39 -15.26 -8.80
CA PRO A 322 -2.16 -14.71 -7.70
C PRO A 322 -1.35 -13.79 -6.77
N LEU A 323 -1.85 -12.58 -6.56
CA LEU A 323 -1.39 -11.60 -5.57
C LEU A 323 -2.48 -11.38 -4.53
N THR A 324 -2.16 -11.61 -3.26
CA THR A 324 -3.04 -11.26 -2.14
C THR A 324 -2.51 -10.03 -1.41
N VAL A 325 -3.37 -9.03 -1.17
CA VAL A 325 -3.09 -7.90 -0.28
C VAL A 325 -3.98 -7.99 0.93
N ALA A 326 -3.37 -8.12 2.11
CA ALA A 326 -4.07 -8.34 3.36
C ALA A 326 -3.62 -7.37 4.46
N ALA A 327 -4.57 -6.84 5.22
CA ALA A 327 -4.26 -6.12 6.45
C ALA A 327 -3.90 -7.11 7.57
N ALA A 328 -2.76 -6.92 8.23
CA ALA A 328 -2.38 -7.75 9.37
C ALA A 328 -2.99 -7.19 10.68
N PRO A 329 -3.77 -8.00 11.44
CA PRO A 329 -4.50 -7.51 12.61
C PRO A 329 -3.60 -7.21 13.81
N ALA A 330 -2.47 -7.91 13.94
CA ALA A 330 -1.52 -7.76 15.03
C ALA A 330 -0.14 -7.32 14.49
N PRO A 331 0.67 -6.64 15.32
CA PRO A 331 2.07 -6.34 14.98
C PRO A 331 2.84 -7.62 14.64
N PHE A 332 3.77 -7.50 13.70
CA PHE A 332 4.59 -8.63 13.29
C PHE A 332 5.59 -9.02 14.38
N THR A 333 5.94 -10.30 14.44
CA THR A 333 6.97 -10.85 15.34
C THR A 333 8.23 -11.17 14.55
N ALA A 334 9.38 -10.76 15.05
CA ALA A 334 10.66 -11.15 14.46
C ALA A 334 10.88 -12.67 14.64
N PRO A 335 11.63 -13.33 13.73
CA PRO A 335 11.95 -14.77 13.85
C PRO A 335 12.65 -15.14 15.16
N GLU A 336 13.45 -14.23 15.71
CA GLU A 336 14.18 -14.40 16.98
C GLU A 336 13.30 -14.18 18.22
N GLY A 337 12.02 -13.85 18.02
CA GLY A 337 11.07 -13.49 19.07
C GLY A 337 10.96 -11.98 19.28
N GLY A 338 9.86 -11.56 19.91
CA GLY A 338 9.55 -10.15 20.15
C GLY A 338 8.83 -9.47 18.98
N THR A 339 8.07 -8.43 19.30
CA THR A 339 7.33 -7.62 18.31
C THR A 339 8.26 -6.62 17.63
N VAL A 340 8.12 -6.49 16.31
CA VAL A 340 8.84 -5.48 15.54
C VAL A 340 8.35 -4.09 16.00
N PRO A 341 9.24 -3.17 16.41
CA PRO A 341 8.81 -1.87 16.92
C PRO A 341 8.20 -0.98 15.84
N GLU A 342 6.96 -0.57 16.06
CA GLU A 342 6.18 0.31 15.17
C GLU A 342 6.19 1.79 15.63
N ALA A 343 7.05 2.16 16.60
CA ALA A 343 7.01 3.47 17.28
C ALA A 343 7.30 4.69 16.38
N GLU A 344 7.92 4.49 15.21
CA GLU A 344 8.20 5.56 14.25
C GLU A 344 7.05 5.77 13.25
N LEU A 345 6.03 4.90 13.27
CA LEU A 345 4.84 5.01 12.42
C LEU A 345 3.82 5.97 13.06
N PRO A 346 2.93 6.59 12.26
CA PRO A 346 1.91 7.48 12.79
C PRO A 346 1.04 6.78 13.84
N ASP A 347 0.78 7.44 14.97
CA ASP A 347 -0.24 7.01 15.92
C ASP A 347 -1.60 7.01 15.20
N GLY A 348 -2.15 5.84 14.90
CA GLY A 348 -3.31 5.77 14.02
C GLY A 348 -3.90 4.38 13.80
N ASP A 349 -4.92 4.34 12.94
CA ASP A 349 -5.59 3.13 12.51
C ASP A 349 -4.63 2.25 11.70
N PRO A 350 -4.36 0.99 12.10
CA PRO A 350 -3.50 0.07 11.36
C PRO A 350 -4.11 -0.43 10.05
N ALA A 351 -5.27 0.08 9.64
CA ALA A 351 -5.92 -0.23 8.38
C ALA A 351 -5.00 -0.06 7.17
N VAL A 352 -5.17 -0.97 6.20
CA VAL A 352 -4.50 -0.91 4.91
C VAL A 352 -5.47 -0.36 3.89
N ARG A 353 -5.09 0.71 3.19
CA ARG A 353 -5.91 1.39 2.18
C ARG A 353 -5.37 1.12 0.79
N ILE A 354 -6.21 0.67 -0.14
CA ILE A 354 -5.83 0.64 -1.55
C ILE A 354 -6.09 2.03 -2.16
N LEU A 355 -5.07 2.62 -2.76
CA LEU A 355 -5.11 3.97 -3.34
C LEU A 355 -5.49 3.93 -4.83
N SER A 356 -4.94 2.97 -5.58
CA SER A 356 -5.15 2.88 -7.02
C SER A 356 -4.91 1.47 -7.54
N LEU A 357 -5.80 1.02 -8.43
CA LEU A 357 -5.69 -0.19 -9.24
C LEU A 357 -5.69 0.13 -10.75
N THR A 358 -5.53 1.40 -11.13
CA THR A 358 -5.57 1.83 -12.53
C THR A 358 -4.53 1.07 -13.35
N GLY A 359 -4.93 0.50 -14.49
CA GLY A 359 -4.04 -0.22 -15.41
C GLY A 359 -3.60 -1.62 -14.95
N ALA A 360 -3.89 -2.03 -13.71
CA ALA A 360 -3.62 -3.38 -13.23
C ALA A 360 -4.68 -4.38 -13.74
N ASP A 361 -4.28 -5.64 -13.91
CA ASP A 361 -5.20 -6.75 -14.15
C ASP A 361 -5.67 -7.34 -12.82
N ALA A 362 -6.96 -7.23 -12.52
CA ALA A 362 -7.55 -7.69 -11.27
C ALA A 362 -7.90 -9.19 -11.27
N ALA A 363 -7.74 -9.92 -12.38
CA ALA A 363 -8.08 -11.34 -12.47
C ALA A 363 -7.34 -12.23 -11.45
N HIS A 364 -6.12 -11.82 -11.08
CA HIS A 364 -5.27 -12.51 -10.11
C HIS A 364 -5.13 -11.75 -8.80
N LEU A 365 -5.96 -10.75 -8.53
CA LEU A 365 -5.87 -9.91 -7.34
C LEU A 365 -6.92 -10.32 -6.30
N THR A 366 -6.45 -10.62 -5.09
CA THR A 366 -7.27 -10.80 -3.91
C THR A 366 -6.96 -9.70 -2.90
N LEU A 367 -8.01 -9.03 -2.40
CA LEU A 367 -7.93 -8.01 -1.37
C LEU A 367 -8.65 -8.50 -0.12
N ASN A 368 -7.97 -8.52 1.02
CA ASN A 368 -8.49 -9.06 2.27
C ASN A 368 -8.39 -8.05 3.42
N ASP A 369 -9.51 -7.73 4.05
CA ASP A 369 -9.59 -6.80 5.19
C ASP A 369 -9.00 -5.39 4.90
N VAL A 370 -9.18 -4.89 3.67
CA VAL A 370 -8.65 -3.58 3.23
C VAL A 370 -9.72 -2.50 3.09
N ASP A 371 -9.30 -1.25 3.21
CA ASP A 371 -10.11 -0.07 2.97
C ASP A 371 -9.96 0.39 1.50
N LEU A 372 -11.09 0.43 0.79
CA LEU A 372 -11.24 0.80 -0.61
C LEU A 372 -11.92 2.17 -0.79
N THR A 373 -12.12 2.93 0.30
CA THR A 373 -12.86 4.21 0.28
C THR A 373 -12.26 5.23 -0.68
N ALA A 374 -10.94 5.25 -0.81
CA ALA A 374 -10.19 6.14 -1.71
C ALA A 374 -9.64 5.45 -2.96
N CYS A 375 -9.99 4.17 -3.18
CA CYS A 375 -9.41 3.35 -4.25
C CYS A 375 -9.92 3.77 -5.63
N ARG A 376 -9.00 4.06 -6.56
CA ARG A 376 -9.32 4.28 -7.97
C ARG A 376 -9.37 2.96 -8.73
N PHE A 377 -10.50 2.70 -9.37
CA PHE A 377 -10.80 1.52 -10.20
C PHE A 377 -10.88 1.87 -11.70
N SER A 378 -10.95 3.16 -12.05
CA SER A 378 -10.96 3.57 -13.45
C SER A 378 -9.72 3.05 -14.18
N GLY A 379 -9.92 2.31 -15.28
CA GLY A 379 -8.85 1.73 -16.08
C GLY A 379 -8.32 0.37 -15.60
N THR A 380 -8.90 -0.23 -14.56
CA THR A 380 -8.56 -1.59 -14.13
C THR A 380 -9.09 -2.63 -15.12
N LEU A 381 -8.27 -3.61 -15.49
CA LEU A 381 -8.64 -4.73 -16.36
C LEU A 381 -9.24 -5.87 -15.53
N HIS A 382 -10.20 -6.61 -16.10
CA HIS A 382 -10.91 -7.71 -15.42
C HIS A 382 -11.41 -7.39 -14.01
N LEU A 383 -11.89 -6.16 -13.79
CA LEU A 383 -12.39 -5.71 -12.49
C LEU A 383 -13.52 -6.61 -11.94
N ASP A 384 -14.24 -7.31 -12.81
CA ASP A 384 -15.26 -8.28 -12.43
C ASP A 384 -14.72 -9.58 -11.83
N GLN A 385 -13.41 -9.83 -11.91
CA GLN A 385 -12.75 -11.00 -11.33
C GLN A 385 -11.96 -10.66 -10.05
N LEU A 386 -11.96 -9.39 -9.62
CA LEU A 386 -11.36 -8.97 -8.35
C LEU A 386 -11.97 -9.76 -7.20
N ARG A 387 -11.14 -10.37 -6.36
CA ARG A 387 -11.62 -11.08 -5.16
C ARG A 387 -11.56 -10.18 -3.94
N LEU A 388 -12.70 -10.00 -3.30
CA LEU A 388 -12.84 -9.22 -2.07
C LEU A 388 -13.19 -10.18 -0.94
N GLU A 389 -12.25 -10.35 -0.01
CA GLU A 389 -12.38 -11.25 1.13
C GLU A 389 -12.36 -10.45 2.44
N GLY A 390 -12.96 -11.01 3.50
CA GLY A 390 -13.04 -10.34 4.79
C GLY A 390 -13.81 -9.01 4.76
N ARG A 391 -13.37 -8.05 5.56
CA ARG A 391 -13.99 -6.74 5.72
C ARG A 391 -13.37 -5.72 4.76
N CYS A 392 -13.83 -5.73 3.51
CA CYS A 392 -13.50 -4.68 2.54
C CYS A 392 -14.44 -3.46 2.68
N VAL A 393 -13.90 -2.26 2.95
CA VAL A 393 -14.71 -1.05 3.22
C VAL A 393 -14.76 -0.13 2.01
N PHE A 394 -15.96 0.23 1.54
CA PHE A 394 -16.15 1.22 0.48
C PHE A 394 -16.57 2.59 1.02
N GLY A 395 -16.35 3.63 0.21
CA GLY A 395 -16.82 4.99 0.48
C GLY A 395 -18.34 5.01 0.62
N ARG A 396 -18.89 5.96 1.38
CA ARG A 396 -20.34 6.07 1.59
C ARG A 396 -20.90 7.34 0.96
N SER A 397 -22.15 7.26 0.50
CA SER A 397 -22.89 8.44 0.08
C SER A 397 -23.04 9.45 1.25
N PRO A 398 -22.85 10.76 1.01
CA PRO A 398 -22.98 11.77 2.05
C PRO A 398 -24.39 11.85 2.64
N ALA A 399 -24.48 11.97 3.96
CA ALA A 399 -25.75 12.23 4.65
C ALA A 399 -25.97 13.74 4.78
N GLY A 400 -26.61 14.38 3.79
CA GLY A 400 -26.87 15.82 3.77
C GLY A 400 -28.34 16.20 3.54
N ARG A 401 -28.79 17.31 4.16
CA ARG A 401 -30.13 17.92 4.00
C ARG A 401 -30.03 19.01 2.93
N THR A 402 -30.49 18.76 1.70
CA THR A 402 -30.49 19.77 0.62
C THR A 402 -31.85 20.51 0.57
N GLY A 403 -31.95 21.63 1.30
CA GLY A 403 -33.12 22.53 1.28
C GLY A 403 -34.20 22.26 2.34
N ILE A 404 -35.41 22.83 2.13
CA ILE A 404 -36.57 22.77 3.06
C ILE A 404 -37.14 21.35 3.16
N LEU A 405 -36.94 20.50 2.14
CA LEU A 405 -37.33 19.09 2.16
C LEU A 405 -36.11 18.18 2.47
N PRO A 406 -36.21 17.25 3.44
CA PRO A 406 -35.14 16.31 3.73
C PRO A 406 -35.04 15.25 2.62
N ARG A 407 -34.36 15.54 1.51
CA ARG A 407 -33.91 14.51 0.56
C ARG A 407 -32.71 13.78 1.16
N ARG A 408 -32.98 12.84 2.07
CA ARG A 408 -31.97 11.90 2.56
C ARG A 408 -31.52 11.03 1.39
N TRP A 409 -30.29 11.19 0.93
CA TRP A 409 -29.62 10.20 0.10
C TRP A 409 -29.67 8.87 0.85
N ALA A 410 -29.95 7.76 0.16
CA ALA A 410 -29.78 6.48 0.84
C ALA A 410 -28.30 6.31 1.14
N ARG A 411 -28.00 5.98 2.40
CA ARG A 411 -26.68 5.47 2.77
C ARG A 411 -26.44 4.21 1.94
N ARG A 412 -25.44 4.28 1.07
CA ARG A 412 -24.98 3.16 0.24
C ARG A 412 -23.48 3.24 0.06
N SER A 413 -22.88 2.11 -0.30
CA SER A 413 -21.50 2.06 -0.80
C SER A 413 -21.37 2.81 -2.14
N THR A 414 -20.29 3.55 -2.31
CA THR A 414 -20.01 4.42 -3.46
C THR A 414 -18.53 4.39 -3.82
N LEU A 415 -18.23 4.52 -5.11
CA LEU A 415 -16.88 4.65 -5.65
C LEU A 415 -16.34 6.07 -5.51
N VAL A 416 -15.03 6.21 -5.29
CA VAL A 416 -14.36 7.53 -5.20
C VAL A 416 -14.58 8.35 -6.49
N GLU A 417 -14.65 7.70 -7.64
CA GLU A 417 -14.91 8.36 -8.91
C GLU A 417 -16.33 8.94 -9.02
N GLU A 418 -17.32 8.35 -8.32
CA GLU A 418 -18.65 8.96 -8.21
C GLU A 418 -18.58 10.26 -7.39
N HIS A 419 -17.79 10.28 -6.31
CA HIS A 419 -17.58 11.50 -5.52
C HIS A 419 -17.01 12.60 -6.39
N HIS A 420 -15.95 12.30 -7.14
CA HIS A 420 -15.31 13.22 -8.06
C HIS A 420 -16.28 13.76 -9.13
N TRP A 421 -17.07 12.88 -9.75
CA TRP A 421 -18.07 13.26 -10.76
C TRP A 421 -19.16 14.18 -10.19
N ARG A 422 -19.68 13.90 -8.99
CA ARG A 422 -20.73 14.71 -8.37
C ARG A 422 -20.23 16.06 -7.89
N ALA A 423 -19.07 16.10 -7.27
CA ALA A 423 -18.44 17.34 -6.83
C ALA A 423 -18.20 18.30 -8.01
N GLY A 424 -17.73 17.78 -9.15
CA GLY A 424 -17.55 18.57 -10.37
C GLY A 424 -18.84 19.10 -10.99
N ARG A 425 -20.00 18.47 -10.72
CA ARG A 425 -21.32 18.92 -11.19
C ARG A 425 -21.95 19.98 -10.29
N GLU A 426 -21.61 19.97 -9.00
CA GLU A 426 -22.09 20.93 -8.00
C GLU A 426 -21.35 22.27 -8.08
N SER A 427 -20.03 22.24 -8.33
CA SER A 427 -19.20 23.45 -8.48
C SER A 427 -19.68 24.39 -9.60
N GLY A 428 -20.27 23.83 -10.67
CA GLY A 428 -20.83 24.61 -11.78
C GLY A 428 -22.21 25.24 -11.52
N ARG A 429 -22.91 24.90 -10.41
CA ARG A 429 -24.27 25.38 -10.14
C ARG A 429 -24.38 26.41 -9.00
N ARG A 430 -23.46 26.44 -8.03
CA ARG A 430 -23.28 27.53 -7.04
C ARG A 430 -21.86 27.48 -6.41
N PRO A 431 -21.20 28.62 -6.15
CA PRO A 431 -19.96 28.65 -5.38
C PRO A 431 -20.28 28.43 -3.89
N GLY A 432 -20.28 27.17 -3.47
CA GLY A 432 -20.49 26.75 -2.09
C GLY A 432 -19.99 25.33 -1.90
N ARG A 433 -19.49 25.00 -0.68
CA ARG A 433 -18.85 23.72 -0.34
C ARG A 433 -19.65 22.53 -0.92
N PRO A 434 -18.99 21.57 -1.61
CA PRO A 434 -19.67 20.37 -2.10
C PRO A 434 -20.33 19.67 -0.91
N HIS A 435 -21.53 19.11 -1.11
CA HIS A 435 -22.42 18.63 -0.06
C HIS A 435 -21.95 17.33 0.63
N GLY A 436 -20.67 17.26 1.02
CA GLY A 436 -19.98 16.09 1.55
C GLY A 436 -19.39 15.16 0.47
N TRP A 437 -19.51 15.51 -0.81
CA TRP A 437 -18.85 14.81 -1.91
C TRP A 437 -17.40 15.28 -2.06
N GLU A 438 -16.47 14.34 -2.20
CA GLU A 438 -15.04 14.63 -2.35
C GLU A 438 -14.72 15.11 -3.79
N PRO A 439 -14.05 16.27 -3.96
CA PRO A 439 -13.66 16.76 -5.28
C PRO A 439 -12.52 15.95 -5.89
N PRO A 440 -12.43 15.86 -7.23
CA PRO A 440 -11.28 15.27 -7.89
C PRO A 440 -10.00 16.04 -7.54
N PRO A 441 -8.84 15.37 -7.44
CA PRO A 441 -7.55 16.06 -7.40
C PRO A 441 -7.35 16.94 -8.63
N ASP A 442 -6.64 18.04 -8.44
CA ASP A 442 -6.43 19.07 -9.46
C ASP A 442 -5.91 18.47 -10.78
N GLY A 443 -6.51 18.90 -11.89
CA GLY A 443 -6.14 18.46 -13.24
C GLY A 443 -6.69 17.11 -13.69
N THR A 444 -7.44 16.39 -12.83
CA THR A 444 -8.07 15.11 -13.22
C THR A 444 -9.51 15.31 -13.72
N ARG A 445 -9.84 14.70 -14.86
CA ARG A 445 -11.22 14.66 -15.37
C ARG A 445 -11.92 13.43 -14.80
N PRO A 446 -13.02 13.57 -14.05
CA PRO A 446 -13.76 12.42 -13.55
C PRO A 446 -14.39 11.65 -14.71
N PRO A 447 -14.54 10.31 -14.58
CA PRO A 447 -15.19 9.50 -15.60
C PRO A 447 -16.66 9.92 -15.80
N GLU A 448 -17.14 9.79 -17.03
CA GLU A 448 -18.53 10.06 -17.36
C GLU A 448 -19.47 8.98 -16.78
N PRO A 449 -20.78 9.29 -16.62
CA PRO A 449 -21.75 8.33 -16.06
C PRO A 449 -21.78 6.98 -16.79
N ALA A 450 -21.58 6.97 -18.12
CA ALA A 450 -21.52 5.75 -18.90
C ALA A 450 -20.38 4.82 -18.43
N ALA A 451 -19.18 5.38 -18.19
CA ALA A 451 -18.03 4.65 -17.69
C ALA A 451 -18.22 4.21 -16.23
N LEU A 452 -18.75 5.09 -15.37
CA LEU A 452 -19.08 4.75 -13.98
C LEU A 452 -20.09 3.59 -13.89
N ALA A 453 -21.08 3.54 -14.78
CA ALA A 453 -22.04 2.44 -14.83
C ALA A 453 -21.36 1.10 -15.14
N VAL A 454 -20.32 1.10 -16.00
CA VAL A 454 -19.52 -0.11 -16.28
C VAL A 454 -18.73 -0.55 -15.06
N LEU A 455 -18.08 0.38 -14.34
CA LEU A 455 -17.33 0.08 -13.12
C LEU A 455 -18.23 -0.52 -12.04
N TYR A 456 -19.40 0.10 -11.79
CA TYR A 456 -20.39 -0.42 -10.85
C TYR A 456 -20.85 -1.84 -11.24
N ARG A 457 -21.08 -2.09 -12.53
CA ARG A 457 -21.51 -3.40 -13.02
C ARG A 457 -20.44 -4.48 -12.82
N GLN A 458 -19.17 -4.16 -13.10
CA GLN A 458 -18.07 -5.10 -12.93
C GLN A 458 -17.86 -5.44 -11.45
N LEU A 459 -17.79 -4.44 -10.58
CA LEU A 459 -17.66 -4.67 -9.13
C LEU A 459 -18.88 -5.38 -8.54
N ARG A 460 -20.10 -5.08 -9.01
CA ARG A 460 -21.29 -5.84 -8.60
C ARG A 460 -21.11 -7.32 -8.92
N LYS A 461 -20.67 -7.67 -10.13
CA LYS A 461 -20.47 -9.07 -10.54
C LYS A 461 -19.44 -9.76 -9.63
N SER A 462 -18.31 -9.11 -9.35
CA SER A 462 -17.31 -9.60 -8.39
C SER A 462 -17.92 -9.86 -6.99
N LEU A 463 -18.75 -8.94 -6.47
CA LEU A 463 -19.42 -9.10 -5.18
C LEU A 463 -20.47 -10.22 -5.17
N GLU A 464 -21.23 -10.37 -6.26
CA GLU A 464 -22.20 -11.46 -6.47
C GLU A 464 -21.48 -12.82 -6.48
N ASP A 465 -20.36 -12.92 -7.22
CA ASP A 465 -19.52 -14.12 -7.27
C ASP A 465 -18.92 -14.45 -5.89
N GLY A 466 -18.59 -13.41 -5.10
CA GLY A 466 -18.15 -13.52 -3.70
C GLY A 466 -19.28 -13.77 -2.68
N LYS A 467 -20.54 -13.93 -3.12
CA LYS A 467 -21.74 -14.07 -2.27
C LYS A 467 -22.01 -12.91 -1.32
N ASN A 468 -21.44 -11.74 -1.58
CA ASN A 468 -21.73 -10.50 -0.84
C ASN A 468 -22.94 -9.79 -1.48
N GLU A 469 -24.11 -10.41 -1.32
CA GLU A 469 -25.40 -9.89 -1.79
C GLU A 469 -25.76 -8.49 -1.22
N PRO A 470 -25.46 -8.16 0.06
CA PRO A 470 -25.74 -6.83 0.60
C PRO A 470 -25.04 -5.69 -0.14
N ASP A 471 -23.72 -5.80 -0.34
CA ASP A 471 -22.94 -4.78 -1.04
C ASP A 471 -23.21 -4.80 -2.54
N ALA A 472 -23.39 -5.98 -3.15
CA ALA A 472 -23.79 -6.10 -4.56
C ALA A 472 -25.08 -5.30 -4.85
N ALA A 473 -26.06 -5.32 -3.94
CA ALA A 473 -27.29 -4.57 -4.11
C ALA A 473 -27.07 -3.04 -4.05
N ASP A 474 -26.11 -2.54 -3.27
CA ASP A 474 -25.75 -1.12 -3.25
C ASP A 474 -25.06 -0.70 -4.57
N PHE A 475 -24.20 -1.57 -5.12
CA PHE A 475 -23.57 -1.37 -6.41
C PHE A 475 -24.55 -1.44 -7.59
N TYR A 476 -25.55 -2.34 -7.53
CA TYR A 476 -26.67 -2.36 -8.47
C TYR A 476 -27.42 -1.02 -8.49
N TYR A 477 -27.68 -0.45 -7.31
CA TYR A 477 -28.32 0.86 -7.20
C TYR A 477 -27.44 1.95 -7.85
N GLY A 478 -26.13 1.94 -7.58
CA GLY A 478 -25.16 2.86 -8.17
C GLY A 478 -25.16 2.79 -9.70
N GLU A 479 -25.11 1.58 -10.26
CA GLU A 479 -25.18 1.34 -11.70
C GLU A 479 -26.45 1.96 -12.32
N MET A 480 -27.63 1.66 -11.77
CA MET A 480 -28.90 2.16 -12.30
C MET A 480 -29.01 3.68 -12.21
N GLU A 481 -28.41 4.28 -11.19
CA GLU A 481 -28.35 5.73 -11.08
C GLU A 481 -27.44 6.36 -12.14
N MET A 482 -26.29 5.77 -12.41
CA MET A 482 -25.39 6.25 -13.46
C MET A 482 -26.02 6.11 -14.84
N ARG A 483 -26.69 4.98 -15.12
CA ARG A 483 -27.46 4.77 -16.37
C ARG A 483 -28.59 5.78 -16.56
N ARG A 484 -29.22 6.26 -15.48
CA ARG A 484 -30.24 7.31 -15.55
C ARG A 484 -29.64 8.68 -15.93
N HIS A 485 -28.43 8.97 -15.46
CA HIS A 485 -27.73 10.24 -15.69
C HIS A 485 -26.87 10.25 -16.95
N ASP A 486 -26.72 9.11 -17.62
CA ASP A 486 -26.00 8.96 -18.89
C ASP A 486 -26.72 9.68 -20.04
N PRO A 487 -26.16 10.78 -20.59
CA PRO A 487 -26.80 11.54 -21.65
C PRO A 487 -26.81 10.79 -23.00
N THR A 488 -25.94 9.80 -23.18
CA THR A 488 -25.81 9.06 -24.45
C THR A 488 -26.95 8.08 -24.66
N ARG A 489 -27.67 7.69 -23.60
CA ARG A 489 -28.80 6.77 -23.67
C ARG A 489 -30.10 7.43 -24.13
N ALA A 490 -30.91 6.63 -24.81
CA ALA A 490 -32.21 7.00 -25.32
C ALA A 490 -33.10 7.60 -24.21
N SER A 491 -33.81 8.69 -24.54
CA SER A 491 -34.67 9.39 -23.58
C SER A 491 -35.80 8.50 -23.02
N ALA A 492 -36.26 7.52 -23.79
CA ALA A 492 -37.26 6.53 -23.35
C ALA A 492 -36.72 5.63 -22.24
N GLU A 493 -35.49 5.13 -22.37
CA GLU A 493 -34.84 4.31 -21.35
C GLU A 493 -34.60 5.10 -20.06
N ARG A 494 -34.14 6.35 -20.17
CA ARG A 494 -33.98 7.23 -19.01
C ARG A 494 -35.30 7.53 -18.30
N ARG A 495 -36.39 7.72 -19.06
CA ARG A 495 -37.74 7.86 -18.50
C ARG A 495 -38.17 6.60 -17.75
N LEU A 496 -37.98 5.42 -18.35
CA LEU A 496 -38.27 4.14 -17.71
C LEU A 496 -37.47 3.94 -16.40
N LEU A 497 -36.16 4.21 -16.41
CA LEU A 497 -35.33 4.15 -15.20
C LEU A 497 -35.77 5.15 -14.13
N THR A 498 -36.25 6.33 -14.55
CA THR A 498 -36.77 7.34 -13.63
C THR A 498 -38.07 6.88 -12.98
N THR A 499 -39.00 6.30 -13.76
CA THR A 499 -40.24 5.71 -13.24
C THR A 499 -39.94 4.54 -12.29
N TYR A 500 -39.02 3.64 -12.66
CA TYR A 500 -38.62 2.51 -11.82
C TYR A 500 -37.98 2.97 -10.49
N TRP A 501 -37.15 4.02 -10.53
CA TRP A 501 -36.63 4.66 -9.32
C TRP A 501 -37.72 5.28 -8.43
N ALA A 502 -38.71 5.94 -9.05
CA ALA A 502 -39.78 6.62 -8.34
C ALA A 502 -40.73 5.62 -7.65
N LEU A 503 -41.06 4.52 -8.32
CA LEU A 503 -41.99 3.51 -7.83
C LEU A 503 -41.38 2.63 -6.74
N SER A 504 -40.16 2.10 -6.95
CA SER A 504 -39.59 1.07 -6.07
C SER A 504 -38.16 1.33 -5.63
N GLY A 505 -37.55 2.45 -6.05
CA GLY A 505 -36.13 2.70 -5.79
C GLY A 505 -35.23 1.66 -6.43
N TYR A 506 -35.54 1.28 -7.67
CA TYR A 506 -34.89 0.19 -8.41
C TYR A 506 -35.12 -1.19 -7.79
N GLY A 507 -36.32 -1.43 -7.21
CA GLY A 507 -36.66 -2.72 -6.62
C GLY A 507 -36.00 -3.00 -5.27
N LEU A 508 -35.30 -2.03 -4.68
CA LEU A 508 -34.56 -2.19 -3.42
C LEU A 508 -35.23 -1.51 -2.22
N ARG A 509 -36.33 -0.77 -2.42
CA ARG A 509 -37.02 -0.02 -1.36
C ARG A 509 -38.49 -0.41 -1.25
N ALA A 510 -38.77 -1.41 -0.41
CA ALA A 510 -40.13 -1.88 -0.15
C ALA A 510 -41.06 -0.77 0.34
N SER A 511 -40.56 0.15 1.18
CA SER A 511 -41.38 1.25 1.70
C SER A 511 -41.96 2.15 0.60
N ARG A 512 -41.22 2.41 -0.49
CA ARG A 512 -41.73 3.21 -1.60
C ARG A 512 -42.83 2.48 -2.35
N ALA A 513 -42.61 1.20 -2.66
CA ALA A 513 -43.58 0.37 -3.36
C ALA A 513 -44.86 0.20 -2.53
N VAL A 514 -44.75 -0.04 -1.22
CA VAL A 514 -45.89 -0.13 -0.31
C VAL A 514 -46.64 1.19 -0.19
N CYS A 515 -45.95 2.33 -0.09
CA CYS A 515 -46.61 3.64 -0.09
C CYS A 515 -47.37 3.91 -1.40
N TRP A 516 -46.79 3.56 -2.54
CA TRP A 516 -47.47 3.67 -3.84
C TRP A 516 -48.66 2.72 -3.94
N LEU A 517 -48.54 1.50 -3.41
CA LEU A 517 -49.63 0.53 -3.36
C LEU A 517 -50.79 1.06 -2.51
N LEU A 518 -50.51 1.52 -1.29
CA LEU A 518 -51.52 2.10 -0.41
C LEU A 518 -52.17 3.36 -1.02
N GLY A 519 -51.37 4.20 -1.67
CA GLY A 519 -51.85 5.37 -2.40
C GLY A 519 -52.75 4.99 -3.57
N ALA A 520 -52.36 4.00 -4.38
CA ALA A 520 -53.15 3.49 -5.49
C ALA A 520 -54.48 2.91 -4.99
N ILE A 521 -54.46 2.03 -3.99
CA ILE A 521 -55.68 1.47 -3.36
C ILE A 521 -56.58 2.59 -2.83
N SER A 522 -56.02 3.62 -2.18
CA SER A 522 -56.79 4.76 -1.66
C SER A 522 -57.46 5.55 -2.80
N VAL A 523 -56.76 5.75 -3.91
CA VAL A 523 -57.32 6.42 -5.11
C VAL A 523 -58.39 5.54 -5.76
N THR A 524 -58.16 4.24 -5.90
CA THR A 524 -59.15 3.28 -6.41
C THR A 524 -60.42 3.31 -5.56
N VAL A 525 -60.30 3.24 -4.23
CA VAL A 525 -61.43 3.33 -3.31
C VAL A 525 -62.17 4.66 -3.46
N LEU A 526 -61.45 5.79 -3.47
CA LEU A 526 -62.06 7.11 -3.60
C LEU A 526 -62.81 7.28 -4.94
N THR A 527 -62.20 6.85 -6.04
CA THR A 527 -62.82 6.95 -7.38
C THR A 527 -64.01 6.00 -7.53
N LEU A 528 -63.96 4.80 -6.94
CA LEU A 528 -65.10 3.88 -6.87
C LEU A 528 -66.26 4.47 -6.04
N MET A 529 -65.98 5.13 -4.92
CA MET A 529 -67.01 5.78 -4.10
C MET A 529 -67.71 6.92 -4.86
N LEU A 530 -66.94 7.73 -5.60
CA LEU A 530 -67.44 8.90 -6.33
C LEU A 530 -68.20 8.54 -7.61
N TRP A 531 -67.74 7.52 -8.34
CA TRP A 531 -68.21 7.22 -9.70
C TRP A 531 -68.49 5.74 -10.00
N GLY A 532 -67.87 4.81 -9.27
CA GLY A 532 -67.89 3.38 -9.61
C GLY A 532 -69.08 2.58 -9.08
N ILE A 533 -69.63 2.96 -7.92
CA ILE A 533 -70.78 2.27 -7.31
C ILE A 533 -72.09 2.97 -7.71
N PRO A 534 -73.07 2.24 -8.30
CA PRO A 534 -74.35 2.82 -8.71
C PRO A 534 -75.19 3.33 -7.52
N ALA A 535 -76.07 4.31 -7.77
CA ALA A 535 -76.88 4.95 -6.74
C ALA A 535 -77.96 4.07 -6.10
N ALA A 536 -78.44 3.05 -6.80
CA ALA A 536 -79.41 2.10 -6.28
C ALA A 536 -79.29 0.76 -7.04
N VAL A 537 -79.33 -0.35 -6.30
CA VAL A 537 -79.66 -1.67 -6.86
C VAL A 537 -81.19 -1.74 -6.89
N PRO A 538 -81.85 -2.11 -7.99
CA PRO A 538 -83.27 -2.40 -7.93
C PRO A 538 -83.46 -3.59 -6.98
N GLU A 539 -84.30 -3.47 -5.95
CA GLU A 539 -84.58 -4.61 -5.08
C GLU A 539 -85.11 -5.79 -5.92
N PRO A 540 -84.55 -7.00 -5.80
CA PRO A 540 -85.08 -8.17 -6.51
C PRO A 540 -86.36 -8.61 -5.80
N GLY A 541 -87.48 -8.00 -6.15
CA GLY A 541 -88.75 -8.37 -5.57
C GLY A 541 -89.87 -7.38 -5.80
N GLN A 542 -90.25 -7.11 -7.06
CA GLN A 542 -91.65 -6.81 -7.38
C GLN A 542 -91.97 -6.91 -8.89
N ALA A 543 -92.94 -7.81 -9.17
CA ALA A 543 -93.67 -8.09 -10.42
C ALA A 543 -92.94 -8.98 -11.47
N ALA A 544 -93.51 -10.01 -12.08
CA ALA A 544 -94.85 -10.62 -12.07
C ALA A 544 -94.79 -12.01 -12.76
N GLY A 545 -95.93 -12.72 -12.82
CA GLY A 545 -96.08 -14.14 -13.19
C GLY A 545 -95.65 -14.57 -14.61
N PRO A 546 -95.89 -15.85 -14.96
CA PRO A 546 -95.37 -16.47 -16.16
C PRO A 546 -96.21 -15.99 -17.34
N ASP A 547 -95.64 -15.09 -18.15
CA ASP A 547 -95.89 -14.93 -19.58
C ASP A 547 -95.36 -13.56 -20.02
N ARG A 548 -94.15 -13.54 -20.59
CA ARG A 548 -93.74 -12.62 -21.66
C ARG A 548 -92.31 -12.90 -22.13
N GLU A 549 -92.21 -13.39 -23.36
CA GLU A 549 -91.10 -13.12 -24.26
C GLU A 549 -90.99 -11.61 -24.46
N SER A 550 -90.04 -10.96 -23.80
CA SER A 550 -89.44 -9.67 -24.18
C SER A 550 -88.26 -9.40 -23.24
N ALA A 551 -87.08 -9.92 -23.57
CA ALA A 551 -85.85 -9.49 -22.92
C ALA A 551 -85.59 -8.03 -23.33
N GLN A 552 -86.03 -7.06 -22.52
CA GLN A 552 -85.45 -5.73 -22.56
C GLN A 552 -83.98 -5.84 -22.12
N PRO A 553 -83.02 -5.21 -22.82
CA PRO A 553 -81.65 -5.16 -22.34
C PRO A 553 -81.66 -4.48 -20.97
N ALA A 554 -81.01 -5.11 -19.98
CA ALA A 554 -80.85 -4.55 -18.65
C ALA A 554 -80.35 -3.10 -18.76
N ALA A 555 -81.07 -2.16 -18.13
CA ALA A 555 -80.67 -0.76 -18.12
C ALA A 555 -79.27 -0.64 -17.50
N GLU A 556 -78.37 0.12 -18.15
CA GLU A 556 -77.03 0.33 -17.63
C GLU A 556 -77.11 0.92 -16.21
N PRO A 557 -76.30 0.42 -15.25
CA PRO A 557 -76.26 0.93 -13.89
C PRO A 557 -75.94 2.43 -13.90
N ALA A 558 -76.91 3.24 -13.50
CA ALA A 558 -76.82 4.69 -13.56
C ALA A 558 -75.73 5.22 -12.62
N ALA A 559 -74.94 6.16 -13.13
CA ALA A 559 -73.93 6.85 -12.34
C ALA A 559 -74.59 7.56 -11.14
N PRO A 560 -73.92 7.66 -9.99
CA PRO A 560 -74.47 8.35 -8.85
C PRO A 560 -74.74 9.83 -9.17
N ASP A 561 -75.90 10.33 -8.77
CA ASP A 561 -76.33 11.73 -8.91
C ASP A 561 -76.34 12.43 -7.53
N GLY A 562 -75.97 13.72 -7.48
CA GLY A 562 -75.85 14.51 -6.24
C GLY A 562 -74.45 15.10 -5.98
N PRO A 563 -74.30 16.05 -5.02
CA PRO A 563 -73.03 16.73 -4.71
C PRO A 563 -71.95 15.77 -4.16
N LEU A 564 -70.67 16.04 -4.45
CA LEU A 564 -69.53 15.15 -4.15
C LEU A 564 -69.43 14.73 -2.67
N ALA A 565 -69.84 15.61 -1.75
CA ALA A 565 -69.81 15.34 -0.31
C ALA A 565 -70.81 14.27 0.13
N GLU A 566 -71.98 14.20 -0.52
CA GLU A 566 -73.03 13.21 -0.22
C GLU A 566 -72.70 11.81 -0.77
N ARG A 567 -71.71 11.70 -1.66
CA ARG A 567 -71.22 10.43 -2.21
C ARG A 567 -70.20 9.73 -1.31
N LEU A 568 -69.66 10.43 -0.31
CA LEU A 568 -68.65 9.92 0.63
C LEU A 568 -69.31 9.29 1.88
N THR A 569 -70.03 8.19 1.69
CA THR A 569 -70.73 7.47 2.77
C THR A 569 -69.95 6.24 3.25
N THR A 570 -70.13 5.83 4.50
CA THR A 570 -69.51 4.64 5.09
C THR A 570 -69.86 3.34 4.34
N GLU A 571 -71.12 3.19 3.87
CA GLU A 571 -71.56 2.00 3.12
C GLU A 571 -70.86 1.86 1.75
N ARG A 572 -70.72 2.98 1.02
CA ARG A 572 -69.96 3.01 -0.23
C ARG A 572 -68.48 2.71 0.00
N TRP A 573 -67.91 3.19 1.10
CA TRP A 573 -66.52 2.89 1.46
C TRP A 573 -66.30 1.39 1.68
N GLU A 574 -67.16 0.72 2.45
CA GLU A 574 -67.07 -0.72 2.68
C GLU A 574 -67.20 -1.53 1.38
N ARG A 575 -68.14 -1.16 0.50
CA ARG A 575 -68.27 -1.78 -0.83
C ARG A 575 -67.03 -1.53 -1.69
N SER A 576 -66.53 -0.30 -1.77
CA SER A 576 -65.35 0.06 -2.56
C SER A 576 -64.09 -0.65 -2.07
N VAL A 577 -63.90 -0.77 -0.76
CA VAL A 577 -62.79 -1.53 -0.16
C VAL A 577 -62.91 -3.02 -0.48
N ARG A 578 -64.10 -3.61 -0.39
CA ARG A 578 -64.32 -5.02 -0.76
C ARG A 578 -64.01 -5.29 -2.23
N VAL A 579 -64.45 -4.40 -3.13
CA VAL A 579 -64.15 -4.49 -4.57
C VAL A 579 -62.65 -4.34 -4.82
N ALA A 580 -61.98 -3.36 -4.20
CA ALA A 580 -60.54 -3.14 -4.36
C ALA A 580 -59.68 -4.30 -3.79
N ILE A 581 -60.03 -4.86 -2.63
CA ILE A 581 -59.30 -6.02 -2.07
C ILE A 581 -59.50 -7.25 -2.97
N ASN A 582 -60.75 -7.48 -3.40
CA ASN A 582 -61.05 -8.59 -4.28
C ASN A 582 -60.37 -8.43 -5.63
N SER A 583 -60.28 -7.24 -6.23
CA SER A 583 -59.61 -7.04 -7.52
C SER A 583 -58.08 -7.26 -7.45
N VAL A 584 -57.46 -6.99 -6.30
CA VAL A 584 -56.02 -7.19 -6.08
C VAL A 584 -55.65 -8.66 -5.85
N VAL A 585 -56.49 -9.41 -5.12
CA VAL A 585 -56.15 -10.75 -4.61
C VAL A 585 -56.94 -11.87 -5.30
N PHE A 586 -58.17 -11.61 -5.75
CA PHE A 586 -59.10 -12.62 -6.25
C PHE A 586 -59.67 -12.24 -7.63
N ARG A 587 -60.23 -13.22 -8.35
CA ARG A 587 -60.63 -13.03 -9.77
C ARG A 587 -62.06 -12.53 -9.96
N SER A 588 -62.85 -12.38 -8.90
CA SER A 588 -64.29 -12.09 -8.99
C SER A 588 -64.75 -11.05 -7.97
N ALA A 589 -65.07 -9.85 -8.44
CA ALA A 589 -66.04 -8.99 -7.79
C ALA A 589 -67.38 -9.26 -8.48
N GLU A 590 -68.30 -9.98 -7.84
CA GLU A 590 -69.71 -10.09 -8.26
C GLU A 590 -70.46 -8.78 -7.93
N ALA A 591 -69.88 -7.64 -8.27
CA ALA A 591 -70.45 -6.32 -7.99
C ALA A 591 -70.93 -5.68 -9.28
N GLU A 592 -72.20 -5.27 -9.33
CA GLU A 592 -72.71 -4.41 -10.40
C GLU A 592 -72.01 -3.04 -10.33
N LEU A 593 -71.11 -2.80 -11.28
CA LEU A 593 -70.33 -1.57 -11.39
C LEU A 593 -70.87 -0.71 -12.53
N THR A 594 -70.75 0.61 -12.38
CA THR A 594 -70.99 1.54 -13.50
C THR A 594 -69.91 1.37 -14.57
N THR A 595 -70.13 1.87 -15.79
CA THR A 595 -69.12 1.85 -16.86
C THR A 595 -67.79 2.48 -16.41
N ALA A 596 -67.85 3.57 -15.64
CA ALA A 596 -66.67 4.17 -15.02
C ALA A 596 -66.03 3.23 -13.97
N GLY A 597 -66.84 2.56 -13.15
CA GLY A 597 -66.39 1.56 -12.18
C GLY A 597 -65.65 0.38 -12.82
N VAL A 598 -66.11 -0.11 -13.98
CA VAL A 598 -65.46 -1.18 -14.75
C VAL A 598 -64.07 -0.75 -15.22
N TYR A 599 -63.93 0.47 -15.78
CA TYR A 599 -62.62 0.98 -16.20
C TYR A 599 -61.66 1.21 -15.02
N ILE A 600 -62.17 1.69 -13.88
CA ILE A 600 -61.38 1.87 -12.64
C ILE A 600 -60.88 0.51 -12.14
N GLU A 601 -61.76 -0.50 -12.10
CA GLU A 601 -61.40 -1.85 -11.69
C GLU A 601 -60.35 -2.47 -12.64
N MET A 602 -60.52 -2.33 -13.96
CA MET A 602 -59.54 -2.79 -14.94
C MET A 602 -58.16 -2.16 -14.73
N ALA A 603 -58.10 -0.87 -14.41
CA ALA A 603 -56.84 -0.18 -14.13
C ALA A 603 -56.19 -0.66 -12.81
N SER A 604 -57.01 -0.89 -11.77
CA SER A 604 -56.58 -1.44 -10.47
C SER A 604 -55.96 -2.83 -10.63
N ARG A 605 -56.60 -3.72 -11.40
CA ARG A 605 -56.14 -5.10 -11.70
C ARG A 605 -54.78 -5.18 -12.39
N LEU A 606 -54.31 -4.11 -13.02
CA LEU A 606 -52.97 -4.03 -13.61
C LEU A 606 -51.95 -3.38 -12.66
N THR A 607 -52.34 -2.25 -12.05
CA THR A 607 -51.41 -1.38 -11.33
C THR A 607 -51.10 -1.89 -9.92
N GLU A 608 -52.09 -2.38 -9.19
CA GLU A 608 -51.94 -2.81 -7.80
C GLU A 608 -51.15 -4.13 -7.67
N PRO A 609 -51.37 -5.18 -8.49
CA PRO A 609 -50.53 -6.38 -8.47
C PRO A 609 -49.08 -6.11 -8.88
N LEU A 610 -48.83 -5.19 -9.81
CA LEU A 610 -47.48 -4.78 -10.20
C LEU A 610 -46.74 -4.14 -9.02
N LEU A 611 -47.40 -3.22 -8.30
CA LEU A 611 -46.83 -2.57 -7.11
C LEU A 611 -46.61 -3.56 -5.97
N LEU A 612 -47.53 -4.50 -5.77
CA LEU A 612 -47.38 -5.61 -4.81
C LEU A 612 -46.18 -6.49 -5.17
N GLY A 613 -46.03 -6.87 -6.45
CA GLY A 613 -44.87 -7.63 -6.93
C GLY A 613 -43.55 -6.90 -6.70
N LEU A 614 -43.50 -5.59 -6.97
CA LEU A 614 -42.33 -4.75 -6.67
C LEU A 614 -42.03 -4.65 -5.16
N ALA A 615 -43.06 -4.60 -4.32
CA ALA A 615 -42.90 -4.60 -2.87
C ALA A 615 -42.32 -5.94 -2.37
N VAL A 616 -42.85 -7.07 -2.85
CA VAL A 616 -42.36 -8.41 -2.52
C VAL A 616 -40.92 -8.60 -2.96
N LEU A 617 -40.57 -8.19 -4.19
CA LEU A 617 -39.19 -8.23 -4.69
C LEU A 617 -38.24 -7.43 -3.80
N ALA A 618 -38.65 -6.23 -3.38
CA ALA A 618 -37.84 -5.40 -2.50
C ALA A 618 -37.70 -5.95 -1.07
N VAL A 619 -38.73 -6.62 -0.55
CA VAL A 619 -38.64 -7.33 0.74
C VAL A 619 -37.69 -8.51 0.64
N ARG A 620 -37.81 -9.34 -0.41
CA ARG A 620 -36.87 -10.44 -0.68
C ARG A 620 -35.44 -9.95 -0.78
N GLY A 621 -35.22 -8.84 -1.49
CA GLY A 621 -33.92 -8.19 -1.59
C GLY A 621 -33.37 -7.77 -0.23
N ARG A 622 -34.22 -7.24 0.66
CA ARG A 622 -33.82 -6.86 2.03
C ARG A 622 -33.51 -8.05 2.93
N VAL A 623 -34.22 -9.18 2.79
CA VAL A 623 -33.96 -10.40 3.60
C VAL A 623 -32.66 -11.08 3.17
N LYS A 624 -32.25 -10.93 1.91
CA LYS A 624 -30.93 -11.36 1.41
C LYS A 624 -29.78 -10.46 1.87
N ARG A 625 -30.06 -9.22 2.28
CA ARG A 625 -29.07 -8.33 2.90
C ARG A 625 -28.89 -8.70 4.37
#